data_AF-A0A0N1C3Z7-F1
#
_entry.id   AF-A0A0N1C3Z7-F1
#
_cell.length_a   1.000
_cell.length_b   1.000
_cell.length_c   1.000
_cell.angle_alpha   90.00
_cell.angle_beta   90.00
_cell.angle_gamma   90.00
#
_symmetry.space_group_name_H-M   'P 1'
#
loop_
_entity.id
_entity.type
_entity.pdbx_description
1 polymer ?
#
loop_
_entity_poly.entity_id
_entity_poly.type
_entity_poly.pdbx_seq_one_letter_code
_entity_poly.pdbx_strand_id
1 'polypeptide(L)'
;MMGRATLRALALTIALASGTPALATNAPQTRLVECGAQSCLAITGSRSAVDSPVTINGQTVKTYGGRHWRVRMPVEAVRRLSAPYARTISVAVDGAKKEAKLPVGMMGHADLAMLVVRVK
;
A
#
# COMPACT_ATOMS: atom_id res chain seq x y z
N MET A 1 -5.98 43.66 -63.81
CA MET A 1 -6.98 42.65 -63.39
C MET A 1 -6.38 41.26 -63.56
N MET A 2 -6.85 40.26 -62.80
CA MET A 2 -6.21 38.97 -62.42
C MET A 2 -5.26 39.08 -61.23
N GLY A 3 -5.43 38.41 -60.08
CA GLY A 3 -6.43 37.45 -59.63
C GLY A 3 -5.85 36.76 -58.40
N ARG A 4 -6.22 37.20 -57.19
CA ARG A 4 -5.73 36.65 -55.91
C ARG A 4 -6.42 35.32 -55.62
N ALA A 5 -5.71 34.21 -55.75
CA ALA A 5 -6.18 32.90 -55.28
C ALA A 5 -5.50 32.57 -53.93
N THR A 6 -6.11 33.03 -52.84
CA THR A 6 -5.77 32.61 -51.48
C THR A 6 -6.36 31.23 -51.21
N LEU A 7 -5.53 30.19 -51.17
CA LEU A 7 -5.92 28.88 -50.64
C LEU A 7 -6.11 28.97 -49.12
N ARG A 8 -7.36 28.88 -48.66
CA ARG A 8 -7.71 28.61 -47.26
C ARG A 8 -7.54 27.12 -46.98
N ALA A 9 -6.45 26.74 -46.32
CA ALA A 9 -6.27 25.38 -45.82
C ALA A 9 -7.16 25.15 -44.58
N LEU A 10 -8.00 24.13 -44.65
CA LEU A 10 -8.95 23.71 -43.62
C LEU A 10 -8.21 23.02 -42.47
N ALA A 11 -8.38 23.50 -41.24
CA ALA A 11 -7.82 22.92 -40.04
C ALA A 11 -8.60 21.67 -39.61
N LEU A 12 -7.89 20.56 -39.36
CA LEU A 12 -8.43 19.37 -38.68
C LEU A 12 -7.48 18.97 -37.55
N THR A 13 -7.69 19.54 -36.36
CA THR A 13 -6.98 19.19 -35.13
C THR A 13 -7.64 17.96 -34.50
N ILE A 14 -7.05 16.79 -34.71
CA ILE A 14 -7.43 15.55 -34.04
C ILE A 14 -6.88 15.62 -32.60
N ALA A 15 -7.75 15.87 -31.63
CA ALA A 15 -7.41 15.78 -30.21
C ALA A 15 -7.31 14.30 -29.81
N LEU A 16 -6.09 13.75 -29.79
CA LEU A 16 -5.85 12.44 -29.18
C LEU A 16 -6.02 12.57 -27.66
N ALA A 17 -7.18 12.13 -27.15
CA ALA A 17 -7.37 11.89 -25.73
C ALA A 17 -6.50 10.69 -25.32
N SER A 18 -5.29 10.96 -24.83
CA SER A 18 -4.44 9.97 -24.17
C SER A 18 -5.03 9.63 -22.80
N GLY A 19 -6.01 8.72 -22.80
CA GLY A 19 -6.46 8.07 -21.57
C GLY A 19 -5.33 7.20 -21.02
N THR A 20 -4.73 7.61 -19.90
CA THR A 20 -3.72 6.79 -19.21
C THR A 20 -4.39 5.50 -18.74
N PRO A 21 -3.90 4.31 -19.14
CA PRO A 21 -4.45 3.07 -18.63
C PRO A 21 -4.20 3.03 -17.12
N ALA A 22 -5.27 3.02 -16.33
CA ALA A 22 -5.20 2.72 -14.91
C ALA A 22 -4.87 1.24 -14.75
N LEU A 23 -3.58 0.90 -14.83
CA LEU A 23 -3.10 -0.44 -14.48
C LEU A 23 -3.37 -0.63 -12.98
N ALA A 24 -4.37 -1.45 -12.67
CA ALA A 24 -4.66 -1.89 -11.31
C ALA A 24 -3.44 -2.64 -10.78
N THR A 25 -2.52 -1.91 -10.16
CA THR A 25 -1.32 -2.48 -9.59
C THR A 25 -1.76 -3.34 -8.41
N ASN A 26 -1.38 -4.63 -8.40
CA ASN A 26 -1.64 -5.50 -7.26
C ASN A 26 -0.98 -4.88 -6.01
N ALA A 27 -1.82 -4.32 -5.14
CA ALA A 27 -1.39 -3.77 -3.87
C ALA A 27 -1.19 -4.92 -2.87
N PRO A 28 -0.19 -4.83 -1.98
CA PRO A 28 -0.02 -5.81 -0.92
C PRO A 28 -1.28 -5.82 -0.04
N GLN A 29 -1.72 -7.02 0.31
CA GLN A 29 -2.88 -7.22 1.17
C GLN A 29 -2.42 -7.52 2.59
N THR A 30 -3.21 -7.10 3.57
CA THR A 30 -2.97 -7.41 4.97
C THR A 30 -4.18 -8.07 5.61
N ARG A 31 -3.94 -8.98 6.54
CA ARG A 31 -4.97 -9.63 7.36
C ARG A 31 -4.41 -9.94 8.73
N LEU A 32 -5.22 -9.76 9.77
CA LEU A 32 -4.88 -10.24 11.09
C LEU A 32 -5.12 -11.76 11.15
N VAL A 33 -4.12 -12.51 11.60
CA VAL A 33 -4.18 -13.95 11.77
C VAL A 33 -3.64 -14.35 13.13
N GLU A 34 -4.04 -15.50 13.64
CA GLU A 34 -3.44 -16.09 14.83
C GLU A 34 -2.05 -16.68 14.50
N CYS A 35 -1.10 -16.50 15.41
CA CYS A 35 0.24 -17.07 15.31
C CYS A 35 0.72 -17.54 16.69
N GLY A 36 0.17 -18.66 17.15
CA GLY A 36 0.40 -19.18 18.50
C GLY A 36 -0.43 -18.40 19.52
N ALA A 37 0.19 -17.97 20.61
CA ALA A 37 -0.48 -17.25 21.70
C ALA A 37 -0.76 -15.75 21.40
N GLN A 38 -0.41 -15.26 20.21
CA GLN A 38 -0.52 -13.85 19.84
C GLN A 38 -1.10 -13.66 18.44
N SER A 39 -1.52 -12.44 18.14
CA SER A 39 -1.96 -12.04 16.81
C SER A 39 -0.76 -11.58 15.95
N CYS A 40 -0.77 -11.99 14.69
CA CYS A 40 0.18 -11.55 13.68
C CYS A 40 -0.54 -10.82 12.54
N LEU A 41 0.16 -9.86 11.95
CA LEU A 41 -0.19 -9.34 10.64
C LEU A 41 0.37 -10.29 9.57
N ALA A 42 -0.52 -10.91 8.81
CA ALA A 42 -0.17 -11.55 7.55
C ALA A 42 -0.18 -10.50 6.45
N ILE A 43 0.94 -10.38 5.72
CA ILE A 43 1.09 -9.47 4.58
C ILE A 43 1.39 -10.34 3.37
N THR A 44 0.65 -10.17 2.30
CA THR A 44 0.80 -10.95 1.06
C THR A 44 0.96 -10.05 -0.13
N GLY A 45 1.77 -10.48 -1.10
CA GLY A 45 1.99 -9.75 -2.33
C GLY A 45 2.61 -10.60 -3.43
N SER A 46 2.98 -9.93 -4.51
CA SER A 46 3.66 -10.54 -5.66
C SER A 46 4.94 -9.77 -6.00
N ARG A 47 5.92 -10.46 -6.57
CA ARG A 47 7.18 -9.91 -7.09
C ARG A 47 7.55 -10.56 -8.43
N SER A 48 8.30 -9.83 -9.24
CA SER A 48 8.76 -10.26 -10.56
C SER A 48 9.81 -11.38 -10.47
N ALA A 49 10.75 -11.30 -9.53
CA ALA A 49 11.80 -12.29 -9.30
C ALA A 49 11.78 -12.83 -7.86
N VAL A 50 12.16 -14.10 -7.67
CA VAL A 50 12.05 -14.83 -6.38
C VAL A 50 13.05 -14.32 -5.33
N ASP A 51 14.10 -13.68 -5.76
CA ASP A 51 15.16 -13.08 -4.96
C ASP A 51 14.93 -11.59 -4.68
N SER A 52 13.94 -10.95 -5.33
CA SER A 52 13.66 -9.53 -5.09
C SER A 52 13.38 -9.26 -3.61
N PRO A 53 14.12 -8.34 -2.97
CA PRO A 53 13.95 -8.05 -1.56
C PRO A 53 12.60 -7.40 -1.29
N VAL A 54 12.02 -7.71 -0.13
CA VAL A 54 10.80 -7.09 0.38
C VAL A 54 11.15 -6.35 1.66
N THR A 55 10.77 -5.08 1.73
CA THR A 55 10.92 -4.26 2.93
C THR A 55 9.56 -3.76 3.42
N ILE A 56 9.42 -3.66 4.74
CA ILE A 56 8.25 -3.09 5.40
C ILE A 56 8.72 -1.90 6.21
N ASN A 57 8.18 -0.71 5.92
CA ASN A 57 8.62 0.57 6.49
C ASN A 57 10.15 0.76 6.41
N GLY A 58 10.75 0.29 5.31
CA GLY A 58 12.20 0.35 5.09
C GLY A 58 13.02 -0.77 5.74
N GLN A 59 12.42 -1.62 6.59
CA GLN A 59 13.12 -2.76 7.17
C GLN A 59 12.98 -4.02 6.30
N THR A 60 14.11 -4.67 5.99
CA THR A 60 14.11 -5.95 5.28
C THR A 60 13.46 -7.03 6.13
N VAL A 61 12.56 -7.79 5.53
CA VAL A 61 11.82 -8.86 6.21
C VAL A 61 11.99 -10.20 5.51
N LYS A 62 12.00 -11.26 6.32
CA LYS A 62 11.98 -12.63 5.79
C LYS A 62 10.61 -12.90 5.17
N THR A 63 10.61 -13.27 3.89
CA THR A 63 9.41 -13.69 3.17
C THR A 63 9.37 -15.21 3.06
N TYR A 64 8.16 -15.75 2.96
CA TYR A 64 7.90 -17.15 2.64
C TYR A 64 7.21 -17.23 1.28
N GLY A 65 7.64 -18.17 0.44
CA GLY A 65 7.15 -18.33 -0.93
C GLY A 65 8.09 -17.74 -1.99
N GLY A 66 7.68 -17.85 -3.25
CA GLY A 66 8.44 -17.43 -4.43
C GLY A 66 7.98 -16.07 -4.95
N ARG A 67 7.47 -16.04 -6.18
CA ARG A 67 6.88 -14.83 -6.79
C ARG A 67 5.65 -14.34 -6.05
N HIS A 68 4.79 -15.26 -5.60
CA HIS A 68 3.79 -14.97 -4.57
C HIS A 68 4.41 -15.23 -3.21
N TRP A 69 4.31 -14.25 -2.34
CA TRP A 69 5.00 -14.28 -1.06
C TRP A 69 4.09 -13.84 0.07
N ARG A 70 4.45 -14.27 1.28
CA ARG A 70 3.83 -13.85 2.52
C ARG A 70 4.86 -13.50 3.58
N VAL A 71 4.50 -12.57 4.44
CA VAL A 71 5.18 -12.27 5.70
C VAL A 71 4.19 -12.50 6.82
N ARG A 72 4.65 -13.09 7.93
CA ARG A 72 3.91 -13.12 9.19
C ARG A 72 4.74 -12.37 10.20
N MET A 73 4.18 -11.28 10.73
CA MET A 73 4.86 -10.42 11.68
C MET A 73 3.99 -10.24 12.93
N PRO A 74 4.54 -10.45 14.14
CA PRO A 74 3.88 -10.07 15.39
C PRO A 74 3.30 -8.65 15.34
N VAL A 75 2.07 -8.46 15.84
CA VAL A 75 1.46 -7.13 15.89
C VAL A 75 2.35 -6.13 16.63
N GLU A 76 3.02 -6.55 17.71
CA GLU A 76 3.96 -5.70 18.44
C GLU A 76 5.16 -5.26 17.60
N ALA A 77 5.69 -6.14 16.75
CA ALA A 77 6.77 -5.79 15.85
C ALA A 77 6.30 -4.78 14.80
N VAL A 78 5.10 -4.96 14.25
CA VAL A 78 4.51 -3.97 13.33
C VAL A 78 4.33 -2.61 14.03
N ARG A 79 3.89 -2.60 15.29
CA ARG A 79 3.73 -1.38 16.10
C ARG A 79 5.05 -0.64 16.29
N ARG A 80 6.14 -1.35 16.60
CA ARG A 80 7.49 -0.75 16.73
C ARG A 80 8.03 -0.20 15.41
N LEU A 81 7.67 -0.80 14.29
CA LEU A 81 8.12 -0.38 12.96
C LEU A 81 7.25 0.71 12.33
N SER A 82 6.12 1.06 12.95
CA SER A 82 5.15 1.99 12.39
C SER A 82 5.05 3.25 13.24
N ALA A 83 4.59 4.33 12.62
CA ALA A 83 4.18 5.49 13.39
C ALA A 83 3.00 5.13 14.33
N PRO A 84 2.85 5.82 15.48
CA PRO A 84 1.69 5.66 16.33
C PRO A 84 0.39 5.84 15.55
N TYR A 85 -0.58 4.95 15.76
CA TYR A 85 -1.89 4.95 15.11
C TYR A 85 -1.86 4.89 13.57
N ALA A 86 -0.77 4.39 12.97
CA ALA A 86 -0.68 4.24 11.52
C ALA A 86 -1.88 3.45 10.95
N ARG A 87 -2.40 3.92 9.82
CA ARG A 87 -3.48 3.24 9.09
C ARG A 87 -2.97 2.41 7.92
N THR A 88 -1.72 2.62 7.53
CA THR A 88 -1.05 1.94 6.43
C THR A 88 0.39 1.63 6.83
N ILE A 89 0.99 0.66 6.13
CA ILE A 89 2.43 0.41 6.14
C ILE A 89 2.96 0.56 4.71
N SER A 90 4.20 1.03 4.59
CA SER A 90 4.91 1.05 3.32
C SER A 90 5.52 -0.32 3.08
N VAL A 91 5.21 -0.91 1.93
CA VAL A 91 5.80 -2.17 1.47
C VAL A 91 6.57 -1.86 0.20
N ALA A 92 7.88 -2.09 0.20
CA ALA A 92 8.68 -2.00 -1.00
C ALA A 92 9.03 -3.40 -1.50
N VAL A 93 8.86 -3.60 -2.81
CA VAL A 93 9.31 -4.81 -3.52
C VAL A 93 10.19 -4.32 -4.66
N ASP A 94 11.44 -4.76 -4.69
CA ASP A 94 12.40 -4.33 -5.72
C ASP A 94 12.50 -2.79 -5.83
N GLY A 95 12.51 -2.11 -4.68
CA GLY A 95 12.52 -0.64 -4.59
C GLY A 95 11.19 0.05 -4.87
N ALA A 96 10.22 -0.60 -5.52
CA ALA A 96 8.90 -0.05 -5.78
C ALA A 96 8.04 -0.07 -4.51
N LYS A 97 7.73 1.12 -3.98
CA LYS A 97 6.94 1.30 -2.75
C LYS A 97 5.44 1.33 -3.05
N LYS A 98 4.67 0.61 -2.24
CA LYS A 98 3.21 0.62 -2.22
C LYS A 98 2.71 0.70 -0.79
N GLU A 99 1.58 1.34 -0.57
CA GLU A 99 0.93 1.35 0.73
C GLU A 99 -0.01 0.16 0.87
N ALA A 100 0.03 -0.49 2.04
CA ALA A 100 -0.90 -1.53 2.42
C ALA A 100 -1.70 -1.09 3.65
N LYS A 101 -3.02 -1.15 3.56
CA LYS A 101 -3.91 -0.80 4.67
C LYS A 101 -3.71 -1.77 5.83
N LEU A 102 -3.67 -1.25 7.06
CA LEU A 102 -3.69 -2.06 8.27
C LEU A 102 -5.12 -2.41 8.66
N PRO A 103 -5.37 -3.58 9.29
CA PRO A 103 -6.67 -3.93 9.83
C PRO A 103 -7.14 -2.90 10.87
N VAL A 104 -8.44 -2.61 10.84
CA VAL A 104 -9.07 -1.68 11.80
C VAL A 104 -8.84 -2.16 13.23
N GLY A 105 -8.54 -1.23 14.14
CA GLY A 105 -8.29 -1.54 15.56
C GLY A 105 -6.91 -2.13 15.86
N MET A 106 -6.14 -2.58 14.86
CA MET A 106 -4.82 -3.20 15.08
C MET A 106 -3.83 -2.26 15.80
N MET A 107 -3.85 -0.98 15.44
CA MET A 107 -3.00 0.06 16.02
C MET A 107 -3.67 0.79 17.19
N GLY A 108 -4.83 0.31 17.65
CA GLY A 108 -5.52 0.85 18.82
C GLY A 108 -4.77 0.54 20.12
N HIS A 109 -4.76 1.52 21.02
CA HIS A 109 -4.25 1.38 22.38
C HIS A 109 -5.45 1.70 23.27
N ALA A 110 -5.89 0.73 24.09
CA ALA A 110 -6.96 0.97 25.05
C ALA A 110 -6.33 1.44 26.36
N ASP A 111 -5.94 2.71 26.42
CA ASP A 111 -5.63 3.35 27.70
C ASP A 111 -6.93 3.93 28.24
N LEU A 112 -7.71 3.06 28.88
CA LEU A 112 -9.01 3.42 29.43
C LEU A 112 -8.79 4.15 30.75
N ALA A 113 -8.74 5.49 30.69
CA ALA A 113 -8.83 6.31 31.90
C ALA A 113 -10.25 6.19 32.48
N MET A 114 -10.40 5.52 33.62
CA MET A 114 -11.67 5.37 34.32
C MET A 114 -11.82 6.46 35.37
N LEU A 115 -12.79 7.36 35.18
CA LEU A 115 -13.19 8.32 36.22
C LEU A 115 -14.13 7.63 37.21
N VAL A 116 -13.66 7.38 38.44
CA VAL A 116 -14.51 6.88 39.53
C VAL A 116 -15.15 8.07 40.25
N VAL A 117 -16.45 8.27 40.05
CA VAL A 117 -17.23 9.25 40.83
C VAL A 117 -17.87 8.52 42.01
N ARG A 118 -17.55 8.93 43.24
CA ARG A 118 -18.24 8.46 44.45
C ARG A 118 -19.24 9.52 44.90
N VAL A 119 -20.50 9.10 45.07
CA VAL A 119 -21.53 9.89 45.74
C VAL A 119 -21.48 9.59 47.24
N LYS A 120 -21.63 10.63 48.06
CA LYS A 120 -21.57 10.54 49.52
C LYS A 120 -22.94 10.20 50.10
#